data_AF-A0A0Q6SQ42-F1
#
_entry.id   AF-A0A0Q6SQ42-F1
#
_cell.length_a   1.000
_cell.length_b   1.000
_cell.length_c   1.000
_cell.angle_alpha   90.00
_cell.angle_beta   90.00
_cell.angle_gamma   90.00
#
_symmetry.space_group_name_H-M   'P 1'
#
loop_
_entity.id
_entity.type
_entity.pdbx_description
1 polymer ?
#
loop_
_entity_poly.entity_id
_entity_poly.type
_entity_poly.pdbx_seq_one_letter_code
_entity_poly.pdbx_strand_id
1 'polypeptide(L)'
;MWQIGEVPEPYWIAQQRFTRQALHDERLGFADRYLFKKIDPDVAQAHRDHDAGRARPNFDLHLRLSGSLLLWYETLAEAMPGLVDWELPEILTSISDAMNPCRYDVSAFDRFIQMLPRPRR
;
A
#
# COMPACT_ATOMS: atom_id res chain seq x y z
N MET A 1 -9.76 1.37 -1.73
CA MET A 1 -10.99 1.92 -2.33
C MET A 1 -12.16 1.97 -1.37
N TRP A 2 -12.40 0.95 -0.54
CA TRP A 2 -13.49 1.01 0.46
C TRP A 2 -13.38 2.19 1.43
N GLN A 3 -12.15 2.55 1.86
CA GLN A 3 -11.88 3.70 2.75
C GLN A 3 -12.30 5.05 2.17
N ILE A 4 -12.48 5.15 0.84
CA ILE A 4 -12.93 6.37 0.16
C ILE A 4 -14.34 6.22 -0.42
N GLY A 5 -15.08 5.18 -0.02
CA GLY A 5 -16.47 4.95 -0.43
C GLY A 5 -16.67 4.37 -1.84
N GLU A 6 -15.60 4.13 -2.59
CA GLU A 6 -15.66 3.70 -3.99
C GLU A 6 -15.99 2.22 -4.17
N VAL A 7 -15.81 1.42 -3.11
CA VAL A 7 -16.12 -0.01 -3.12
C VAL A 7 -16.83 -0.37 -1.80
N PRO A 8 -17.87 -1.22 -1.82
CA PRO A 8 -18.56 -1.61 -0.60
C PRO A 8 -17.64 -2.36 0.39
N GLU A 9 -17.83 -2.12 1.69
CA GLU A 9 -17.09 -2.80 2.76
C GLU A 9 -17.11 -4.34 2.68
N PRO A 10 -18.20 -5.01 2.25
CA PRO A 10 -18.18 -6.48 2.08
C PRO A 10 -17.09 -6.99 1.13
N TYR A 11 -16.73 -6.23 0.09
CA TYR A 11 -15.62 -6.60 -0.80
C TYR A 11 -14.28 -6.52 -0.07
N TRP A 12 -14.09 -5.52 0.79
CA TRP A 12 -12.89 -5.41 1.63
C TRP A 12 -12.75 -6.59 2.59
N ILE A 13 -13.85 -7.00 3.24
CA ILE A 13 -13.87 -8.16 4.14
C ILE A 13 -13.57 -9.45 3.36
N ALA A 14 -14.17 -9.63 2.18
CA ALA A 14 -13.91 -10.79 1.33
C ALA A 14 -12.43 -10.85 0.89
N GLN A 15 -11.87 -9.70 0.49
CA GLN A 15 -10.46 -9.60 0.10
C GLN A 15 -9.52 -9.94 1.27
N GLN A 16 -9.81 -9.47 2.49
CA GLN A 16 -9.01 -9.84 3.66
C GLN A 16 -9.01 -11.34 3.91
N ARG A 17 -10.18 -11.99 3.86
CA ARG A 17 -10.29 -13.45 4.05
C ARG A 17 -9.51 -14.21 2.98
N PHE A 18 -9.63 -13.79 1.72
CA PHE A 18 -8.89 -14.37 0.62
C PHE A 18 -7.37 -14.21 0.81
N THR A 19 -6.91 -12.99 1.08
CA THR A 19 -5.48 -12.70 1.29
C THR A 19 -4.91 -13.49 2.47
N ARG A 20 -5.65 -13.58 3.58
CA ARG A 20 -5.25 -14.36 4.75
C ARG A 20 -5.05 -15.83 4.41
N GLN A 21 -5.98 -16.43 3.64
CA GLN A 21 -5.87 -17.81 3.20
C GLN A 21 -4.70 -18.00 2.21
N ALA A 22 -4.52 -17.07 1.28
CA ALA A 22 -3.42 -17.13 0.31
C ALA A 22 -2.03 -17.00 0.97
N LEU A 23 -1.91 -16.24 2.07
CA LEU A 23 -0.72 -16.19 2.91
C LEU A 23 -0.46 -17.53 3.61
N HIS A 24 -1.50 -18.10 4.22
CA HIS A 24 -1.41 -19.40 4.87
C HIS A 24 -0.98 -20.50 3.89
N ASP A 25 -1.47 -20.45 2.66
CA ASP A 25 -1.16 -21.42 1.61
C ASP A 25 0.12 -21.07 0.83
N GLU A 26 0.87 -20.05 1.26
CA GLU A 26 2.10 -19.54 0.63
C GLU A 26 1.98 -19.12 -0.85
N ARG A 27 0.75 -18.88 -1.31
CA ARG A 27 0.43 -18.45 -2.68
C ARG A 27 0.60 -16.95 -2.89
N LEU A 28 0.57 -16.18 -1.80
CA LEU A 28 0.78 -14.74 -1.76
C LEU A 28 1.61 -14.43 -0.52
N GLY A 29 2.56 -13.51 -0.63
CA GLY A 29 3.40 -13.10 0.48
C GLY A 29 3.61 -11.59 0.54
N PHE A 30 4.07 -11.10 1.68
CA PHE A 30 4.62 -9.75 1.79
C PHE A 30 5.86 -9.61 0.92
N ALA A 31 6.05 -8.42 0.33
CA ALA A 31 7.24 -8.11 -0.45
C ALA A 31 8.48 -8.09 0.46
N ASP A 32 9.66 -8.27 -0.12
CA ASP A 32 10.90 -8.20 0.65
C ASP A 32 11.22 -6.76 1.09
N ARG A 33 10.82 -5.80 0.25
CA ARG A 33 10.90 -4.36 0.52
C ARG A 33 9.74 -3.63 -0.16
N TYR A 34 9.33 -2.52 0.43
CA TYR A 34 8.34 -1.59 -0.08
C TYR A 34 9.00 -0.22 -0.24
N LEU A 35 9.06 0.28 -1.47
CA LEU A 35 9.52 1.64 -1.74
C LEU A 35 8.31 2.56 -1.86
N PHE A 36 8.20 3.54 -0.98
CA PHE A 36 7.10 4.51 -1.00
C PHE A 36 7.62 5.94 -1.01
N LYS A 37 7.33 6.66 -2.09
CA LYS A 37 7.58 8.10 -2.17
C LYS A 37 6.31 8.87 -1.89
N LYS A 38 6.32 9.63 -0.80
CA LYS A 38 5.27 10.64 -0.57
C LYS A 38 5.38 11.73 -1.62
N ILE A 39 4.23 12.07 -2.23
CA ILE A 39 4.10 13.22 -3.12
C ILE A 39 3.02 14.14 -2.56
N ASP A 40 3.30 15.45 -2.59
CA ASP A 40 2.30 16.45 -2.26
C ASP A 40 1.18 16.43 -3.32
N PRO A 41 -0.11 16.38 -2.92
CA PRO A 41 -1.24 16.42 -3.86
C PRO A 41 -1.18 17.58 -4.86
N ASP A 42 -0.76 18.77 -4.44
CA ASP A 42 -0.70 19.96 -5.29
C ASP A 42 0.42 19.83 -6.33
N VAL A 43 1.56 19.26 -5.92
CA VAL A 43 2.66 18.92 -6.83
C VAL A 43 2.23 17.85 -7.83
N ALA A 44 1.51 16.82 -7.37
CA ALA A 44 0.99 15.78 -8.26
C ALA A 44 0.01 16.35 -9.29
N GLN A 45 -0.86 17.28 -8.88
CA GLN A 45 -1.81 17.97 -9.75
C GLN A 45 -1.07 18.83 -10.78
N ALA A 46 -0.11 19.63 -10.35
CA ALA A 46 0.73 20.43 -11.24
C ALA A 46 1.45 19.54 -12.28
N HIS A 47 2.04 18.42 -11.86
CA HIS A 47 2.68 17.49 -12.80
C HIS A 47 1.72 16.92 -13.84
N ARG A 48 0.48 16.57 -13.45
CA ARG A 48 -0.55 16.13 -14.40
C ARG A 48 -0.87 17.24 -15.40
N ASP A 49 -1.09 18.46 -14.94
CA ASP A 49 -1.57 19.56 -15.78
C ASP A 49 -0.52 20.00 -16.81
N HIS A 50 0.77 19.79 -16.51
CA HIS A 50 1.88 20.03 -17.43
C HIS A 50 2.21 18.83 -18.34
N ASP A 51 1.61 17.66 -18.13
CA ASP A 51 1.81 16.44 -18.93
C ASP A 51 0.72 16.34 -20.03
N ALA A 52 0.90 17.09 -21.11
CA ALA A 52 0.00 17.05 -22.28
C ALA A 52 0.11 15.75 -23.10
N GLY A 53 1.13 14.92 -22.85
CA GLY A 53 1.41 13.70 -23.62
C GLY A 53 0.62 12.48 -23.17
N ARG A 54 -0.03 12.52 -21.99
CA ARG A 54 -0.70 11.36 -21.42
C ARG A 54 -2.01 11.72 -20.72
N ALA A 55 -3.11 11.18 -21.23
CA ALA A 55 -4.40 11.26 -20.54
C ALA A 55 -4.38 10.43 -19.23
N ARG A 56 -4.92 11.01 -18.15
CA ARG A 56 -5.04 10.36 -16.82
C ARG A 56 -6.49 10.45 -16.31
N PRO A 57 -7.43 9.67 -16.88
CA PRO A 57 -8.86 9.82 -16.58
C PRO A 57 -9.23 9.51 -15.11
N ASN A 58 -8.41 8.73 -14.41
CA ASN A 58 -8.66 8.34 -13.02
C ASN A 58 -7.83 9.13 -11.99
N PHE A 59 -7.21 10.24 -12.40
CA PHE A 59 -6.28 10.96 -11.51
C PHE A 59 -6.96 11.41 -10.20
N ASP A 60 -8.15 11.99 -10.27
CA ASP A 60 -8.85 12.51 -9.09
C ASP A 60 -9.19 11.39 -8.09
N LEU A 61 -9.52 10.20 -8.62
CA LEU A 61 -9.72 8.99 -7.81
C LEU A 61 -8.42 8.57 -7.12
N HIS A 62 -7.30 8.56 -7.84
CA HIS A 62 -5.99 8.24 -7.27
C HIS A 62 -5.52 9.28 -6.25
N LEU A 63 -5.83 10.56 -6.46
CA LEU A 63 -5.50 11.64 -5.54
C LEU A 63 -6.23 11.46 -4.21
N ARG A 64 -7.54 11.16 -4.23
CA ARG A 64 -8.31 10.83 -3.02
C ARG A 64 -7.81 9.57 -2.32
N LEU A 65 -7.35 8.58 -3.08
CA LEU A 65 -6.81 7.34 -2.52
C LEU A 65 -5.43 7.53 -1.87
N SER A 66 -4.66 8.54 -2.29
CA SER A 66 -3.27 8.73 -1.87
C SER A 66 -3.10 8.85 -0.35
N GLY A 67 -4.00 9.56 0.34
CA GLY A 67 -3.97 9.69 1.80
C GLY A 67 -4.19 8.35 2.51
N SER A 68 -5.13 7.56 2.04
CA SER A 68 -5.37 6.21 2.56
C SER A 68 -4.21 5.25 2.30
N LEU A 69 -3.53 5.40 1.16
CA LEU A 69 -2.32 4.63 0.85
C LEU A 69 -1.15 5.02 1.76
N LEU A 70 -0.95 6.30 2.03
CA LEU A 70 0.09 6.75 2.98
C LEU A 70 -0.11 6.10 4.35
N LEU A 71 -1.33 6.18 4.90
CA LEU A 71 -1.66 5.54 6.17
C LEU A 71 -1.42 4.02 6.13
N TRP A 72 -1.71 3.38 5.01
CA TRP A 72 -1.47 1.95 4.82
C TRP A 72 0.03 1.61 4.93
N TYR A 73 0.90 2.39 4.28
CA TYR A 73 2.35 2.19 4.36
C TYR A 73 2.92 2.56 5.74
N GLU A 74 2.38 3.58 6.41
CA GLU A 74 2.76 3.93 7.79
C GLU A 74 2.41 2.78 8.74
N THR A 75 1.20 2.23 8.64
CA THR A 75 0.79 1.05 9.42
C THR A 75 1.62 -0.18 9.08
N LEU A 76 2.02 -0.37 7.82
CA LEU A 76 2.87 -1.47 7.41
C LEU A 76 4.26 -1.37 8.03
N ALA A 77 4.85 -0.18 8.03
CA ALA A 77 6.14 0.11 8.63
C ALA A 77 6.15 -0.13 10.15
N GLU A 78 5.02 0.12 10.82
CA GLU A 78 4.85 -0.16 12.24
C GLU A 78 4.66 -1.67 12.50
N ALA A 79 3.83 -2.34 11.70
CA ALA A 79 3.53 -3.77 11.88
C ALA A 79 4.73 -4.67 11.55
N MET A 80 5.56 -4.28 10.58
CA MET A 80 6.76 -4.99 10.13
C MET A 80 7.92 -4.00 9.92
N PRO A 81 8.64 -3.65 11.01
CA PRO A 81 9.71 -2.67 10.97
C PRO A 81 10.82 -3.01 9.97
N GLY A 82 11.27 -1.99 9.24
CA GLY A 82 12.37 -2.09 8.28
C GLY A 82 11.96 -2.53 6.89
N LEU A 83 10.71 -2.94 6.63
CA LEU A 83 10.29 -3.32 5.28
C LEU A 83 9.94 -2.15 4.36
N VAL A 84 9.70 -0.95 4.90
CA VAL A 84 9.29 0.23 4.14
C VAL A 84 10.42 1.25 4.08
N ASP A 85 10.84 1.59 2.86
CA ASP A 85 11.76 2.67 2.57
C ASP A 85 10.98 3.87 2.03
N TRP A 86 11.18 5.04 2.65
CA TRP A 86 10.44 6.27 2.35
C TRP A 86 11.12 7.14 1.28
N GLU A 87 12.30 6.73 0.84
CA GLU A 87 13.09 7.38 -0.17
C GLU A 87 13.27 6.44 -1.36
N LEU A 88 13.13 6.98 -2.57
CA LEU A 88 13.48 6.23 -3.78
C LEU A 88 14.98 6.38 -4.00
N PRO A 89 15.74 5.28 -4.02
CA PRO A 89 17.16 5.38 -4.29
C PRO A 89 17.38 5.79 -5.75
N GLU A 90 18.42 6.58 -6.01
CA GLU A 90 18.79 6.99 -7.37
C GLU A 90 19.19 5.79 -8.25
N ILE A 91 19.72 4.75 -7.61
CA ILE A 91 20.07 3.48 -8.23
C ILE A 91 19.36 2.39 -7.43
N LEU A 92 18.59 1.54 -8.11
CA LEU A 92 18.02 0.35 -7.49
C LEU A 92 19.17 -0.61 -7.15
N THR A 93 19.66 -0.56 -5.91
CA THR A 93 20.60 -1.55 -5.40
C THR A 93 19.93 -2.91 -5.44
N SER A 94 20.69 -3.97 -5.77
CA SER A 94 20.19 -5.34 -5.64
C SER A 94 19.58 -5.52 -4.26
N ILE A 95 18.30 -5.90 -4.23
CA ILE A 95 17.63 -6.27 -2.99
C ILE A 95 18.47 -7.42 -2.42
N SER A 96 18.95 -7.26 -1.19
CA SER A 96 19.67 -8.31 -0.48
C SER A 96 18.85 -9.61 -0.53
N ASP A 97 19.50 -10.76 -0.72
CA ASP A 97 18.88 -12.10 -0.64
C ASP A 97 18.32 -12.41 0.76
N ALA A 98 18.43 -11.47 1.72
CA ALA A 98 17.75 -11.53 3.00
C ALA A 98 16.24 -11.59 2.81
N MET A 99 15.72 -12.82 2.75
CA MET A 99 14.31 -13.14 2.66
C MET A 99 13.55 -12.46 3.80
N ASN A 100 12.47 -11.75 3.47
CA ASN A 100 11.62 -11.13 4.48
C ASN A 100 11.09 -12.21 5.45
N PRO A 101 11.42 -12.13 6.76
CA PRO A 101 11.01 -13.14 7.73
C PRO A 101 9.50 -13.19 7.93
N CYS A 102 8.79 -12.12 7.58
CA CYS A 102 7.34 -12.01 7.62
C CYS A 102 6.66 -12.40 6.31
N ARG A 103 7.39 -12.89 5.29
CA ARG A 103 6.87 -13.12 3.92
C ARG A 103 5.52 -13.85 3.89
N TYR A 104 5.36 -14.91 4.69
CA TYR A 104 4.10 -15.67 4.80
C TYR A 104 3.48 -15.60 6.20
N ASP A 105 3.87 -14.61 7.02
CA ASP A 105 3.40 -14.51 8.39
C ASP A 105 1.95 -14.02 8.45
N VAL A 106 1.04 -14.98 8.67
CA VAL A 106 -0.39 -14.73 8.84
C VAL A 106 -0.67 -13.86 10.08
N SER A 107 0.12 -13.98 11.14
CA SER A 107 -0.04 -13.18 12.36
C SER A 107 0.37 -11.72 12.12
N ALA A 108 1.41 -11.49 11.32
CA ALA A 108 1.79 -10.15 10.88
C ALA A 108 0.67 -9.51 10.05
N PHE A 109 0.03 -10.27 9.15
CA PHE A 109 -1.14 -9.81 8.41
C PHE A 109 -2.33 -9.47 9.33
N ASP A 110 -2.68 -10.35 10.26
CA ASP A 110 -3.79 -10.10 11.19
C ASP A 110 -3.54 -8.85 12.04
N ARG A 111 -2.30 -8.65 12.53
CA ARG A 111 -1.89 -7.43 13.25
C ARG A 111 -1.99 -6.19 12.36
N PHE A 112 -1.43 -6.25 11.16
CA PHE A 112 -1.47 -5.16 10.19
C PHE A 112 -2.91 -4.70 9.91
N ILE A 113 -3.82 -5.63 9.63
CA ILE A 113 -5.23 -5.32 9.38
C ILE A 113 -5.91 -4.71 10.61
N GLN A 114 -5.60 -5.16 11.82
CA GLN A 114 -6.15 -4.59 13.07
C GLN A 114 -5.70 -3.15 13.30
N MET A 115 -4.50 -2.80 12.87
CA MET A 115 -3.92 -1.45 13.04
C MET A 115 -4.41 -0.45 11.99
N LEU A 116 -4.95 -0.92 10.85
CA LEU A 116 -5.41 -0.02 9.79
C LEU A 116 -6.54 0.91 10.29
N PRO A 117 -6.50 2.21 9.94
CA PRO A 117 -7.52 3.14 10.34
C PRO A 117 -8.86 2.78 9.70
N ARG A 118 -9.91 2.79 10.52
CA ARG A 118 -11.28 2.70 10.03
C ARG A 118 -11.66 4.01 9.36
N PRO A 119 -12.37 3.98 8.21
CA PRO A 119 -12.90 5.19 7.62
C PRO A 119 -13.78 5.91 8.64
N ARG A 120 -13.59 7.23 8.76
CA ARG A 120 -14.48 8.08 9.55
C ARG A 120 -15.85 8.02 8.87
N ARG A 121 -16.87 7.60 9.62
CA ARG A 121 -18.26 7.57 9.17
C ARG A 121 -18.78 8.97 8.87
#